data_AF-A0A182MX47-F1
#
_entry.id   AF-A0A182MX47-F1
#
_cell.length_a   1.000
_cell.length_b   1.000
_cell.length_c   1.000
_cell.angle_alpha   90.00
_cell.angle_beta   90.00
_cell.angle_gamma   90.00
#
_symmetry.space_group_name_H-M   'P 1'
#
loop_
_entity.id
_entity.type
_entity.pdbx_description
1 polymer ?
#
loop_
_entity_poly.entity_id
_entity_poly.type
_entity_poly.pdbx_seq_one_letter_code
_entity_poly.pdbx_strand_id
1 'polypeptide(L)'
;LLYFIEKYSPKLAPWQKELVRIVRKVAQYFYPQTQTKVMNEGWATFWHYTILNRLHEKGLVNDGFMMEFLQSHTNVVSQRGFDERGYGGINPYALGFAMMSDIRRICEKPTDEDRRWFPDIAGGDWLKTLDFAMRNFKDESFISQYLSPRLIREFRFFAISDHQANPKLEVAAIHDDEGYRDIRRLLAAQHNRDNLVPDIQVVRFNRDTDRSLVLRHLKSRGRPLAAEDAEQVMKHLARLWGFRVRLEETEPDGTVSSYREQDPPNA
;
A
#
# COMPACT_ATOMS: atom_id res chain seq x y z
N LEU A 1 2.49 7.08 -18.21
CA LEU A 1 3.70 6.94 -19.06
C LEU A 1 3.56 5.91 -20.18
N LEU A 2 3.36 4.61 -19.91
CA LEU A 2 3.33 3.57 -20.95
C LEU A 2 2.31 3.82 -22.08
N TYR A 3 1.15 4.39 -21.76
CA TYR A 3 0.16 4.78 -22.77
C TYR A 3 0.72 5.81 -23.77
N PHE A 4 1.45 6.81 -23.25
CA PHE A 4 2.05 7.84 -24.08
C PHE A 4 3.13 7.26 -25.00
N ILE A 5 3.97 6.36 -24.45
CA ILE A 5 4.98 5.63 -25.24
C ILE A 5 4.31 4.78 -26.33
N GLU A 6 3.26 4.02 -26.00
CA GLU A 6 2.49 3.21 -26.96
C GLU A 6 2.00 4.05 -28.14
N LYS A 7 1.41 5.22 -27.86
CA LYS A 7 0.77 6.06 -28.89
C LYS A 7 1.77 6.92 -29.67
N TYR A 8 2.72 7.52 -28.97
CA TYR A 8 3.53 8.61 -29.51
C TYR A 8 5.00 8.26 -29.68
N SER A 9 5.46 7.06 -29.29
CA SER A 9 6.86 6.70 -29.49
C SER A 9 7.23 6.79 -30.99
N PRO A 10 8.24 7.59 -31.33
CA PRO A 10 8.67 7.80 -32.71
C PRO A 10 9.46 6.62 -33.28
N LYS A 11 10.03 5.75 -32.43
CA LYS A 11 10.98 4.71 -32.84
C LYS A 11 10.43 3.28 -32.72
N LEU A 12 9.42 3.05 -31.88
CA LEU A 12 8.88 1.69 -31.68
C LEU A 12 8.15 1.16 -32.92
N ALA A 13 8.52 -0.06 -33.32
CA ALA A 13 7.81 -0.81 -34.35
C ALA A 13 6.39 -1.20 -33.89
N PRO A 14 5.45 -1.50 -34.82
CA PRO A 14 4.07 -1.83 -34.46
C PRO A 14 3.94 -2.95 -33.42
N TRP A 15 4.71 -4.04 -33.55
CA TRP A 15 4.67 -5.16 -32.60
C TRP A 15 5.23 -4.78 -31.22
N GLN A 16 6.23 -3.90 -31.15
CA GLN A 16 6.78 -3.43 -29.88
C GLN A 16 5.77 -2.55 -29.13
N LYS A 17 5.00 -1.73 -29.87
CA LYS A 17 3.89 -0.95 -29.30
C LYS A 17 2.81 -1.86 -28.71
N GLU A 18 2.52 -2.99 -29.37
CA GLU A 18 1.56 -3.97 -28.83
C GLU A 18 2.07 -4.62 -27.54
N LEU A 19 3.38 -4.93 -27.42
CA LEU A 19 3.93 -5.40 -26.14
C LEU A 19 3.77 -4.37 -25.02
N VAL A 20 4.08 -3.10 -25.28
CA VAL A 20 3.87 -2.00 -24.30
C VAL A 20 2.39 -1.91 -23.91
N ARG A 21 1.48 -2.07 -24.87
CA ARG A 21 0.03 -2.07 -24.63
C ARG A 21 -0.41 -3.25 -23.76
N ILE A 22 0.10 -4.45 -24.00
CA ILE A 22 -0.19 -5.65 -23.20
C ILE A 22 0.26 -5.41 -21.76
N VAL A 23 1.52 -5.01 -21.56
CA VAL A 23 2.06 -4.71 -20.21
C VAL A 23 1.23 -3.65 -19.50
N ARG A 24 0.86 -2.58 -20.20
CA ARG A 24 -0.01 -1.53 -19.65
C ARG A 24 -1.38 -2.06 -19.23
N LYS A 25 -2.04 -2.85 -20.08
CA LYS A 25 -3.35 -3.43 -19.77
C LYS A 25 -3.30 -4.38 -18.58
N VAL A 26 -2.26 -5.22 -18.51
CA VAL A 26 -2.03 -6.13 -17.37
C VAL A 26 -1.80 -5.32 -16.08
N ALA A 27 -0.97 -4.29 -16.12
CA ALA A 27 -0.75 -3.41 -14.96
C ALA A 27 -2.05 -2.69 -14.52
N GLN A 28 -2.90 -2.27 -15.47
CA GLN A 28 -4.21 -1.70 -15.18
C GLN A 28 -5.19 -2.71 -14.58
N TYR A 29 -5.14 -3.97 -15.00
CA TYR A 29 -5.96 -5.04 -14.43
C TYR A 29 -5.61 -5.31 -12.97
N PHE A 30 -4.32 -5.37 -12.63
CA PHE A 30 -3.85 -5.57 -11.25
C PHE A 30 -3.83 -4.31 -10.40
N TYR A 31 -4.17 -3.15 -10.97
CA TYR A 31 -4.20 -1.87 -10.27
C TYR A 31 -5.05 -1.90 -8.98
N PRO A 32 -6.29 -2.44 -8.96
CA PRO A 32 -7.10 -2.46 -7.75
C PRO A 32 -6.51 -3.34 -6.65
N GLN A 33 -5.85 -4.46 -7.01
CA GLN A 33 -5.26 -5.39 -6.04
C GLN A 33 -4.21 -4.72 -5.14
N THR A 34 -3.48 -3.75 -5.70
CA THR A 34 -2.48 -2.97 -4.94
C THR A 34 -3.09 -2.03 -3.89
N GLN A 35 -4.39 -1.77 -3.93
CA GLN A 35 -5.12 -0.93 -2.96
C GLN A 35 -5.76 -1.74 -1.83
N THR A 36 -5.81 -3.07 -1.96
CA THR A 36 -6.54 -3.94 -1.04
C THR A 36 -5.64 -5.03 -0.47
N LYS A 37 -4.33 -4.80 -0.37
CA LYS A 37 -3.37 -5.81 0.06
C LYS A 37 -3.65 -6.29 1.49
N VAL A 38 -3.78 -5.38 2.46
CA VAL A 38 -4.10 -5.72 3.85
C VAL A 38 -5.44 -6.43 3.93
N MET A 39 -6.46 -5.92 3.23
CA MET A 39 -7.79 -6.53 3.22
C MET A 39 -7.77 -7.93 2.59
N ASN A 40 -7.11 -8.10 1.46
CA ASN A 40 -7.07 -9.36 0.72
C ASN A 40 -6.29 -10.44 1.48
N GLU A 41 -5.09 -10.09 1.98
CA GLU A 41 -4.28 -11.01 2.76
C GLU A 41 -4.94 -11.35 4.11
N GLY A 42 -5.56 -10.36 4.77
CA GLY A 42 -6.38 -10.53 5.95
C GLY A 42 -7.59 -11.43 5.72
N TRP A 43 -8.31 -11.25 4.60
CA TRP A 43 -9.48 -12.05 4.24
C TRP A 43 -9.13 -13.52 4.09
N ALA A 44 -8.06 -13.81 3.33
CA ALA A 44 -7.59 -15.18 3.13
C ALA A 44 -7.20 -15.84 4.46
N THR A 45 -6.38 -15.17 5.28
CA THR A 45 -5.92 -15.71 6.56
C THR A 45 -7.05 -15.88 7.58
N PHE A 46 -7.98 -14.93 7.65
CA PHE A 46 -9.16 -14.99 8.52
C PHE A 46 -10.06 -16.17 8.17
N TRP A 47 -10.36 -16.38 6.88
CA TRP A 47 -11.22 -17.49 6.47
C TRP A 47 -10.53 -18.84 6.56
N HIS A 48 -9.26 -18.95 6.21
CA HIS A 48 -8.51 -20.19 6.41
C HIS A 48 -8.52 -20.59 7.90
N TYR A 49 -8.25 -19.64 8.80
CA TYR A 49 -8.33 -19.87 10.23
C TYR A 49 -9.75 -20.25 10.67
N THR A 50 -10.77 -19.49 10.26
CA THR A 50 -12.16 -19.69 10.69
C THR A 50 -12.71 -21.03 10.21
N ILE A 51 -12.49 -21.38 8.93
CA ILE A 51 -13.01 -22.61 8.33
C ILE A 51 -12.30 -23.83 8.92
N LEU A 52 -10.97 -23.82 9.02
CA LEU A 52 -10.22 -24.98 9.51
C LEU A 52 -10.50 -25.26 10.99
N ASN A 53 -10.58 -24.23 11.83
CA ASN A 53 -11.04 -24.42 13.22
C ASN A 53 -12.47 -24.96 13.26
N ARG A 54 -13.38 -24.48 12.40
CA ARG A 54 -14.76 -25.00 12.34
C ARG A 54 -14.84 -26.45 11.86
N LEU A 55 -13.96 -26.88 10.95
CA LEU A 55 -13.86 -28.27 10.53
C LEU A 55 -13.35 -29.15 11.68
N HIS A 56 -12.37 -28.66 12.44
CA HIS A 56 -11.84 -29.36 13.61
C HIS A 56 -12.88 -29.53 14.71
N GLU A 57 -13.62 -28.47 15.06
CA GLU A 57 -14.76 -28.52 15.99
C GLU A 57 -15.82 -29.57 15.60
N LYS A 58 -15.98 -29.80 14.29
CA LYS A 58 -16.91 -30.80 13.74
C LYS A 58 -16.31 -32.20 13.60
N GLY A 59 -15.04 -32.39 13.98
CA GLY A 59 -14.32 -33.66 13.82
C GLY A 59 -14.01 -34.04 12.37
N LEU A 60 -14.05 -33.09 11.44
CA LEU A 60 -13.78 -33.33 10.02
C LEU A 60 -12.28 -33.28 9.67
N VAL A 61 -11.46 -32.72 10.56
CA VAL A 61 -9.99 -32.77 10.52
C VAL A 61 -9.46 -33.17 11.90
N ASN A 62 -8.29 -33.80 11.94
CA ASN A 62 -7.68 -34.29 13.18
C ASN A 62 -6.66 -33.30 13.76
N ASP A 63 -6.19 -33.59 14.98
CA ASP A 63 -5.23 -32.73 15.70
C ASP A 63 -3.88 -32.61 14.98
N GLY A 64 -3.42 -33.68 14.31
CA GLY A 64 -2.17 -33.66 13.55
C GLY A 64 -2.22 -32.64 12.41
N PHE A 65 -3.30 -32.66 11.63
CA PHE A 65 -3.56 -31.66 10.59
C PHE A 65 -3.63 -30.24 11.17
N MET A 66 -4.29 -30.07 12.32
CA MET A 66 -4.38 -28.77 12.97
C MET A 66 -3.03 -28.24 13.43
N MET A 67 -2.13 -29.10 13.92
CA MET A 67 -0.77 -28.68 14.30
C MET A 67 0.03 -28.16 13.11
N GLU A 68 -0.03 -28.85 11.96
CA GLU A 68 0.62 -28.39 10.72
C GLU A 68 0.03 -27.06 10.24
N PHE A 69 -1.30 -26.94 10.27
CA PHE A 69 -1.99 -25.71 9.91
C PHE A 69 -1.59 -24.55 10.83
N LEU A 70 -1.60 -24.74 12.15
CA LEU A 70 -1.25 -23.69 13.10
C LEU A 70 0.20 -23.22 12.93
N GLN A 71 1.13 -24.14 12.64
CA GLN A 71 2.51 -23.78 12.32
C GLN A 71 2.57 -22.89 11.06
N SER A 72 1.90 -23.30 9.98
CA SER A 72 1.84 -22.54 8.74
C SER A 72 1.19 -21.16 8.92
N HIS A 73 0.03 -21.12 9.58
CA HIS A 73 -0.71 -19.89 9.85
C HIS A 73 0.11 -18.91 10.69
N THR A 74 0.71 -19.38 11.79
CA THR A 74 1.53 -18.56 12.68
C THR A 74 2.72 -17.94 11.94
N ASN A 75 3.36 -18.71 11.05
CA ASN A 75 4.46 -18.19 10.25
C ASN A 75 4.03 -17.05 9.31
N VAL A 76 2.83 -17.14 8.72
CA VAL A 76 2.30 -16.12 7.80
C VAL A 76 1.85 -14.86 8.54
N VAL A 77 1.20 -15.00 9.70
CA VAL A 77 0.65 -13.85 10.46
C VAL A 77 1.64 -13.29 11.50
N SER A 78 2.87 -13.79 11.55
CA SER A 78 3.88 -13.28 12.48
C SER A 78 4.27 -11.83 12.15
N GLN A 79 4.10 -10.93 13.11
CA GLN A 79 4.62 -9.55 13.06
C GLN A 79 5.91 -9.49 13.87
N ARG A 80 7.02 -9.15 13.21
CA ARG A 80 8.30 -8.90 13.89
C ARG A 80 8.30 -7.54 14.59
N GLY A 81 8.98 -7.45 15.73
CA GLY A 81 9.29 -6.18 16.39
C GLY A 81 10.16 -5.27 15.53
N PHE A 82 10.11 -3.95 15.79
CA PHE A 82 10.92 -2.97 15.06
C PHE A 82 12.42 -3.10 15.33
N ASP A 83 12.78 -3.71 16.46
CA ASP A 83 14.13 -3.98 16.94
C ASP A 83 14.66 -5.36 16.50
N GLU A 84 13.84 -6.16 15.83
CA GLU A 84 14.22 -7.49 15.36
C GLU A 84 14.85 -7.47 13.95
N ARG A 85 15.85 -8.33 13.74
CA ARG A 85 16.46 -8.52 12.42
C ARG A 85 15.40 -9.00 11.42
N GLY A 86 15.31 -8.34 10.28
CA GLY A 86 14.36 -8.68 9.22
C GLY A 86 12.98 -8.03 9.39
N TYR A 87 12.85 -7.04 10.28
CA TYR A 87 11.71 -6.12 10.24
C TYR A 87 11.63 -5.43 8.87
N GLY A 88 10.48 -5.59 8.20
CA GLY A 88 10.20 -5.02 6.88
C GLY A 88 9.00 -4.07 6.88
N GLY A 89 8.59 -3.59 8.05
CA GLY A 89 7.33 -2.86 8.24
C GLY A 89 6.20 -3.74 8.79
N ILE A 90 4.98 -3.25 8.63
CA ILE A 90 3.78 -3.96 9.10
C ILE A 90 3.44 -5.08 8.12
N ASN A 91 3.36 -6.30 8.65
CA ASN A 91 2.94 -7.48 7.92
C ASN A 91 1.44 -7.36 7.58
N PRO A 92 1.06 -7.29 6.29
CA PRO A 92 -0.34 -7.14 5.90
C PRO A 92 -1.21 -8.33 6.33
N TYR A 93 -0.64 -9.54 6.40
CA TYR A 93 -1.34 -10.72 6.90
C TYR A 93 -1.66 -10.57 8.40
N ALA A 94 -0.69 -10.13 9.19
CA ALA A 94 -0.85 -9.95 10.63
C ALA A 94 -1.91 -8.87 10.94
N LEU A 95 -1.78 -7.69 10.32
CA LEU A 95 -2.70 -6.59 10.53
C LEU A 95 -4.11 -6.92 10.03
N GLY A 96 -4.23 -7.45 8.81
CA GLY A 96 -5.52 -7.79 8.21
C GLY A 96 -6.26 -8.86 9.01
N PHE A 97 -5.56 -9.93 9.41
CA PHE A 97 -6.13 -10.98 10.25
C PHE A 97 -6.60 -10.44 11.61
N ALA A 98 -5.78 -9.63 12.27
CA ALA A 98 -6.11 -9.05 13.57
C ALA A 98 -7.33 -8.12 13.48
N MET A 99 -7.39 -7.26 12.45
CA MET A 99 -8.52 -6.37 12.22
C MET A 99 -9.84 -7.13 12.00
N MET A 100 -9.85 -8.16 11.15
CA MET A 100 -11.06 -8.95 10.89
C MET A 100 -11.49 -9.76 12.12
N SER A 101 -10.53 -10.34 12.84
CA SER A 101 -10.78 -11.04 14.10
C SER A 101 -11.35 -10.09 15.16
N ASP A 102 -10.87 -8.85 15.20
CA ASP A 102 -11.36 -7.84 16.12
C ASP A 102 -12.75 -7.33 15.75
N ILE A 103 -13.06 -7.12 14.47
CA ILE A 103 -14.43 -6.82 14.01
C ILE A 103 -15.39 -7.91 14.46
N ARG A 104 -15.04 -9.19 14.26
CA ARG A 104 -15.85 -10.32 14.73
C ARG A 104 -16.05 -10.28 16.24
N ARG A 105 -14.99 -10.06 17.01
CA ARG A 105 -15.06 -9.93 18.47
C ARG A 105 -15.94 -8.75 18.90
N ILE A 106 -15.83 -7.59 18.27
CA ILE A 106 -16.66 -6.40 18.55
C ILE A 106 -18.14 -6.72 18.36
N CYS A 107 -18.46 -7.45 17.29
CA CYS A 107 -19.83 -7.86 17.01
C CYS A 107 -20.34 -8.89 18.04
N GLU A 108 -19.54 -9.92 18.38
CA GLU A 108 -19.97 -11.02 19.25
C GLU A 108 -19.90 -10.70 20.76
N LYS A 109 -18.86 -9.97 21.19
CA LYS A 109 -18.54 -9.69 22.60
C LYS A 109 -17.97 -8.26 22.76
N PRO A 110 -18.80 -7.22 22.55
CA PRO A 110 -18.36 -5.83 22.65
C PRO A 110 -18.04 -5.42 24.09
N THR A 111 -16.94 -4.69 24.26
CA THR A 111 -16.61 -3.93 25.47
C THR A 111 -17.22 -2.53 25.42
N ASP A 112 -17.17 -1.79 26.51
CA ASP A 112 -17.67 -0.40 26.54
C ASP A 112 -16.84 0.56 25.69
N GLU A 113 -15.55 0.27 25.49
CA GLU A 113 -14.71 1.00 24.53
C GLU A 113 -15.19 0.74 23.10
N ASP A 114 -15.51 -0.52 22.76
CA ASP A 114 -16.00 -0.89 21.43
C ASP A 114 -17.36 -0.25 21.13
N ARG A 115 -18.27 -0.21 22.10
CA ARG A 115 -19.58 0.47 21.94
C ARG A 115 -19.42 1.95 21.66
N ARG A 116 -18.38 2.59 22.20
CA ARG A 116 -18.11 4.01 22.03
C ARG A 116 -17.47 4.31 20.67
N TRP A 117 -16.55 3.45 20.22
CA TRP A 117 -15.80 3.61 18.99
C TRP A 117 -16.48 3.05 17.74
N PHE A 118 -17.32 2.02 17.91
CA PHE A 118 -17.96 1.28 16.85
C PHE A 118 -19.46 1.03 17.15
N PRO A 119 -20.24 2.08 17.42
CA PRO A 119 -21.65 1.94 17.83
C PRO A 119 -22.50 1.18 16.83
N ASP A 120 -22.18 1.27 15.53
CA ASP A 120 -22.96 0.67 14.45
C ASP A 120 -22.80 -0.85 14.31
N ILE A 121 -21.71 -1.42 14.83
CA ILE A 121 -21.38 -2.85 14.68
C ILE A 121 -21.27 -3.60 16.01
N ALA A 122 -21.11 -2.88 17.13
CA ALA A 122 -21.00 -3.48 18.45
C ALA A 122 -22.27 -4.25 18.81
N GLY A 123 -22.17 -5.57 19.03
CA GLY A 123 -23.33 -6.43 19.28
C GLY A 123 -24.11 -6.83 18.01
N GLY A 124 -23.60 -6.51 16.83
CA GLY A 124 -24.24 -6.80 15.54
C GLY A 124 -23.85 -8.16 14.92
N ASP A 125 -24.21 -8.33 13.65
CA ASP A 125 -23.85 -9.49 12.85
C ASP A 125 -22.48 -9.30 12.20
N TRP A 126 -21.49 -10.07 12.65
CA TRP A 126 -20.12 -9.97 12.17
C TRP A 126 -19.96 -10.35 10.70
N LEU A 127 -20.76 -11.31 10.19
CA LEU A 127 -20.68 -11.75 8.80
C LEU A 127 -21.15 -10.62 7.87
N LYS A 128 -22.26 -9.97 8.21
CA LYS A 128 -22.76 -8.80 7.47
C LYS A 128 -21.77 -7.64 7.53
N THR A 129 -21.17 -7.41 8.70
CA THR A 129 -20.19 -6.34 8.88
C THR A 129 -18.95 -6.57 8.03
N LEU A 130 -18.39 -7.79 8.03
CA LEU A 130 -17.23 -8.13 7.22
C LEU A 130 -17.54 -8.15 5.71
N ASP A 131 -18.70 -8.66 5.28
CA ASP A 131 -19.12 -8.61 3.87
C ASP A 131 -19.28 -7.16 3.39
N PHE A 132 -19.90 -6.30 4.19
CA PHE A 132 -19.99 -4.88 3.90
C PHE A 132 -18.60 -4.23 3.82
N ALA A 133 -17.71 -4.55 4.76
CA ALA A 133 -16.36 -4.03 4.78
C ALA A 133 -15.60 -4.39 3.48
N MET A 134 -15.64 -5.67 3.08
CA MET A 134 -14.93 -6.16 1.89
C MET A 134 -15.47 -5.61 0.57
N ARG A 135 -16.76 -5.25 0.50
CA ARG A 135 -17.36 -4.72 -0.73
C ARG A 135 -17.11 -3.23 -0.94
N ASN A 136 -16.97 -2.47 0.14
CA ASN A 136 -17.05 -1.01 0.09
C ASN A 136 -15.75 -0.29 0.43
N PHE A 137 -14.74 -0.99 0.94
CA PHE A 137 -13.50 -0.36 1.38
C PHE A 137 -12.26 -0.91 0.66
N LYS A 138 -11.23 -0.06 0.64
CA LYS A 138 -9.82 -0.35 0.33
C LYS A 138 -8.97 -0.17 1.58
N ASP A 139 -7.69 -0.60 1.56
CA ASP A 139 -6.84 -0.73 2.75
C ASP A 139 -6.85 0.53 3.64
N GLU A 140 -6.61 1.72 3.07
CA GLU A 140 -6.56 2.95 3.86
C GLU A 140 -7.90 3.28 4.53
N SER A 141 -9.00 3.03 3.81
CA SER A 141 -10.34 3.30 4.33
C SER A 141 -10.77 2.23 5.33
N PHE A 142 -10.37 0.98 5.14
CA PHE A 142 -10.61 -0.10 6.08
C PHE A 142 -9.87 0.14 7.40
N ILE A 143 -8.59 0.51 7.34
CA ILE A 143 -7.81 0.92 8.52
C ILE A 143 -8.43 2.14 9.18
N SER A 144 -8.73 3.17 8.40
CA SER A 144 -9.32 4.41 8.92
C SER A 144 -10.69 4.19 9.56
N GLN A 145 -11.45 3.17 9.18
CA GLN A 145 -12.80 2.92 9.69
C GLN A 145 -12.87 1.84 10.78
N TYR A 146 -12.05 0.80 10.72
CA TYR A 146 -12.19 -0.40 11.58
C TYR A 146 -11.01 -0.68 12.51
N LEU A 147 -9.90 0.05 12.44
CA LEU A 147 -8.80 -0.15 13.39
C LEU A 147 -9.21 0.32 14.79
N SER A 148 -9.25 -0.60 15.75
CA SER A 148 -9.67 -0.32 17.12
C SER A 148 -8.53 0.18 18.02
N PRO A 149 -8.85 0.98 19.05
CA PRO A 149 -7.90 1.33 20.11
C PRO A 149 -7.23 0.10 20.76
N ARG A 150 -7.99 -1.00 20.92
CA ARG A 150 -7.48 -2.26 21.44
C ARG A 150 -6.34 -2.80 20.59
N LEU A 151 -6.54 -2.88 19.27
CA LEU A 151 -5.49 -3.34 18.35
C LEU A 151 -4.31 -2.39 18.30
N ILE A 152 -4.54 -1.08 18.37
CA ILE A 152 -3.44 -0.09 18.43
C ILE A 152 -2.53 -0.36 19.62
N ARG A 153 -3.10 -0.68 20.79
CA ARG A 153 -2.33 -1.07 21.98
C ARG A 153 -1.68 -2.44 21.84
N GLU A 154 -2.38 -3.43 21.27
CA GLU A 154 -1.87 -4.78 21.06
C GLU A 154 -0.64 -4.81 20.14
N PHE A 155 -0.71 -4.10 19.02
CA PHE A 155 0.42 -3.92 18.09
C PHE A 155 1.45 -2.90 18.59
N ARG A 156 1.17 -2.22 19.70
CA ARG A 156 1.98 -1.12 20.24
C ARG A 156 2.29 -0.06 19.19
N PHE A 157 1.31 0.31 18.37
CA PHE A 157 1.51 1.36 17.38
C PHE A 157 1.74 2.71 18.09
N PHE A 158 2.66 3.48 17.56
CA PHE A 158 2.95 4.85 17.96
C PHE A 158 3.26 5.67 16.72
N ALA A 159 2.99 6.97 16.79
CA ALA A 159 3.33 7.92 15.75
C ALA A 159 4.60 8.67 16.15
N ILE A 160 5.56 8.73 15.23
CA ILE A 160 6.71 9.62 15.34
C ILE A 160 6.40 10.84 14.47
N SER A 161 6.43 12.03 15.07
CA SER A 161 6.44 13.26 14.29
C SER A 161 7.88 13.59 13.90
N ASP A 162 8.22 13.37 12.64
CA ASP A 162 9.50 13.77 12.06
C ASP A 162 9.28 15.07 11.27
N HIS A 163 9.47 16.20 11.96
CA HIS A 163 9.52 17.50 11.31
C HIS A 163 10.98 17.78 10.95
N GLN A 164 11.29 17.95 9.67
CA GLN A 164 12.64 18.24 9.16
C GLN A 164 13.32 19.45 9.84
N ALA A 165 12.53 20.36 10.44
CA ALA A 165 13.01 21.53 11.19
C ALA A 165 13.31 21.25 12.68
N ASN A 166 12.97 20.07 13.20
CA ASN A 166 13.10 19.73 14.62
C ASN A 166 14.12 18.59 14.81
N PRO A 167 15.27 18.84 15.47
CA PRO A 167 16.31 17.82 15.64
C PRO A 167 15.96 16.71 16.65
N LYS A 168 14.76 16.75 17.25
CA LYS A 168 14.26 15.75 18.19
C LYS A 168 13.04 15.04 17.61
N LEU A 169 13.05 13.72 17.65
CA LEU A 169 11.88 12.90 17.37
C LEU A 169 10.93 12.97 18.56
N GLU A 170 9.71 13.44 18.33
CA GLU A 170 8.67 13.49 19.36
C GLU A 170 7.66 12.35 19.12
N VAL A 171 7.37 11.58 20.17
CA VAL A 171 6.27 10.62 20.18
C VAL A 171 4.99 11.44 20.34
N ALA A 172 4.43 11.87 19.21
CA ALA A 172 3.35 12.86 19.19
C ALA A 172 1.99 12.30 19.62
N ALA A 173 1.80 10.98 19.58
CA ALA A 173 0.54 10.34 19.96
C ALA A 173 0.75 9.41 21.16
N ILE A 174 0.22 9.82 22.32
CA ILE A 174 0.05 8.98 23.51
C ILE A 174 -1.23 8.14 23.31
N HIS A 175 -1.35 6.98 23.96
CA HIS A 175 -2.52 6.07 23.84
C HIS A 175 -3.79 6.62 24.53
N ASP A 176 -4.28 7.76 24.07
CA ASP A 176 -5.58 8.36 24.41
C ASP A 176 -6.49 8.49 23.18
N ASP A 177 -7.72 9.01 23.36
CA ASP A 177 -8.71 9.09 22.29
C ASP A 177 -8.25 9.92 21.09
N GLU A 178 -7.46 10.98 21.30
CA GLU A 178 -6.91 11.81 20.23
C GLU A 178 -5.77 11.08 19.52
N GLY A 179 -4.86 10.48 20.28
CA GLY A 179 -3.76 9.68 19.76
C GLY A 179 -4.21 8.46 18.96
N TYR A 180 -5.30 7.78 19.36
CA TYR A 180 -5.86 6.69 18.56
C TYR A 180 -6.37 7.16 17.19
N ARG A 181 -7.02 8.33 17.12
CA ARG A 181 -7.47 8.90 15.84
C ARG A 181 -6.28 9.27 14.95
N ASP A 182 -5.23 9.81 15.54
CA ASP A 182 -4.02 10.18 14.84
C ASP A 182 -3.25 8.97 14.30
N ILE A 183 -3.10 7.92 15.10
CA ILE A 183 -2.48 6.66 14.68
C ILE A 183 -3.28 6.05 13.52
N ARG A 184 -4.62 6.02 13.60
CA ARG A 184 -5.49 5.53 12.51
C ARG A 184 -5.27 6.32 11.22
N ARG A 185 -5.26 7.65 11.31
CA ARG A 185 -5.07 8.54 10.16
C ARG A 185 -3.70 8.34 9.52
N LEU A 186 -2.64 8.27 10.33
CA LEU A 186 -1.28 8.09 9.84
C LEU A 186 -1.06 6.70 9.23
N LEU A 187 -1.56 5.65 9.87
CA LEU A 187 -1.46 4.29 9.34
C LEU A 187 -2.28 4.14 8.04
N ALA A 188 -3.50 4.67 8.00
CA ALA A 188 -4.29 4.72 6.78
C ALA A 188 -3.53 5.45 5.65
N ALA A 189 -2.88 6.57 5.95
CA ALA A 189 -2.08 7.31 4.97
C ALA A 189 -0.85 6.52 4.48
N GLN A 190 -0.25 5.65 5.31
CA GLN A 190 0.84 4.75 4.88
C GLN A 190 0.36 3.66 3.93
N HIS A 191 -0.89 3.20 4.06
CA HIS A 191 -1.50 2.21 3.19
C HIS A 191 -2.23 2.81 1.98
N ASN A 192 -2.37 4.13 1.91
CA ASN A 192 -2.92 4.79 0.73
C ASN A 192 -1.94 4.70 -0.44
N ARG A 193 -2.33 3.99 -1.49
CA ARG A 193 -1.47 3.74 -2.64
C ARG A 193 -1.04 4.99 -3.40
N ASP A 194 -1.86 6.04 -3.43
CA ASP A 194 -1.51 7.30 -4.11
C ASP A 194 -0.31 7.98 -3.44
N ASN A 195 -0.04 7.63 -2.18
CA ASN A 195 1.14 8.08 -1.45
C ASN A 195 2.39 7.22 -1.70
N LEU A 196 2.22 6.03 -2.27
CA LEU A 196 3.29 5.06 -2.50
C LEU A 196 3.84 5.13 -3.92
N VAL A 197 3.06 5.67 -4.86
CA VAL A 197 3.45 5.78 -6.27
C VAL A 197 3.88 7.23 -6.56
N PRO A 198 5.05 7.46 -7.16
CA PRO A 198 5.47 8.82 -7.52
C PRO A 198 4.58 9.41 -8.63
N ASP A 199 4.27 10.70 -8.50
CA ASP A 199 3.52 11.44 -9.53
C ASP A 199 4.47 11.91 -10.64
N ILE A 200 4.52 11.14 -11.73
CA ILE A 200 5.36 11.43 -12.90
C ILE A 200 4.48 11.71 -14.12
N GLN A 201 4.57 12.94 -14.61
CA GLN A 201 3.74 13.46 -15.70
C GLN A 201 4.58 13.73 -16.95
N VAL A 202 3.97 13.58 -18.12
CA VAL A 202 4.57 14.02 -19.39
C VAL A 202 4.24 15.50 -19.55
N VAL A 203 5.26 16.36 -19.59
CA VAL A 203 5.08 17.81 -19.69
C VAL A 203 5.36 18.34 -21.09
N ARG A 204 6.37 17.79 -21.76
CA ARG A 204 6.73 18.24 -23.10
C ARG A 204 7.22 17.08 -23.96
N PHE A 205 6.84 17.11 -25.23
CA PHE A 205 7.41 16.28 -26.28
C PHE A 205 7.85 17.19 -27.43
N ASN A 206 9.16 17.22 -27.69
CA ASN A 206 9.79 18.08 -28.68
C ASN A 206 9.68 17.48 -30.11
N ARG A 207 8.45 17.34 -30.62
CA ARG A 207 8.14 16.59 -31.86
C ARG A 207 8.97 17.04 -33.07
N ASP A 208 9.14 18.35 -33.24
CA ASP A 208 9.69 18.94 -34.46
C ASP A 208 11.21 19.22 -34.38
N THR A 209 11.84 18.87 -33.26
CA THR A 209 13.28 19.11 -33.03
C THR A 209 13.99 17.80 -32.70
N ASP A 210 14.56 17.66 -31.51
CA ASP A 210 15.36 16.52 -31.08
C ASP A 210 14.52 15.31 -30.66
N ARG A 211 13.18 15.43 -30.69
CA ARG A 211 12.22 14.41 -30.25
C ARG A 211 12.40 14.00 -28.79
N SER A 212 13.02 14.85 -27.97
CA SER A 212 13.18 14.57 -26.54
C SER A 212 11.84 14.60 -25.79
N LEU A 213 11.79 13.81 -24.73
CA LEU A 213 10.64 13.71 -23.84
C LEU A 213 11.00 14.32 -22.49
N VAL A 214 10.22 15.30 -22.04
CA VAL A 214 10.37 15.91 -20.72
C VAL A 214 9.26 15.40 -19.81
N LEU A 215 9.69 14.72 -18.76
CA LEU A 215 8.88 14.23 -17.65
C LEU A 215 9.06 15.16 -16.46
N ARG A 216 8.03 15.26 -15.64
CA ARG A 216 8.06 16.01 -14.38
C ARG A 216 7.59 15.13 -13.24
N HIS A 217 8.40 15.04 -12.20
CA HIS A 217 8.03 14.48 -10.92
C HIS A 217 7.62 15.59 -9.97
N LEU A 218 6.36 15.58 -9.53
CA LEU A 218 5.88 16.49 -8.49
C LEU A 218 6.23 15.91 -7.12
N LYS A 219 7.18 16.54 -6.42
CA LYS A 219 7.59 16.06 -5.09
C LYS A 219 6.43 16.17 -4.11
N SER A 220 5.96 15.03 -3.61
CA SER A 220 5.02 14.99 -2.49
C SER A 220 5.78 14.88 -1.17
N ARG A 221 5.43 15.74 -0.20
CA ARG A 221 5.99 15.75 1.16
C ARG A 221 7.52 15.85 1.24
N GLY A 222 8.13 16.54 0.28
CA GLY A 222 9.59 16.72 0.22
C GLY A 222 10.38 15.41 0.03
N ARG A 223 9.72 14.31 -0.33
CA ARG A 223 10.38 13.01 -0.54
C ARG A 223 10.94 12.94 -1.97
N PRO A 224 12.27 12.83 -2.15
CA PRO A 224 12.84 12.63 -3.47
C PRO A 224 12.58 11.21 -3.98
N LEU A 225 12.79 10.99 -5.27
CA LEU A 225 12.82 9.63 -5.84
C LEU A 225 14.05 8.88 -5.32
N ALA A 226 13.92 7.58 -5.09
CA ALA A 226 15.07 6.72 -4.86
C ALA A 226 15.99 6.76 -6.08
N ALA A 227 17.24 7.16 -5.89
CA ALA A 227 18.17 7.47 -6.99
C ALA A 227 18.40 6.25 -7.91
N GLU A 228 18.66 5.08 -7.33
CA GLU A 228 18.91 3.85 -8.08
C GLU A 228 17.70 3.43 -8.92
N ASP A 229 16.49 3.45 -8.33
CA ASP A 229 15.26 3.13 -9.04
C ASP A 229 14.97 4.12 -10.17
N ALA A 230 15.14 5.42 -9.90
CA ALA A 230 14.95 6.46 -10.89
C ALA A 230 15.90 6.29 -12.08
N GLU A 231 17.17 5.96 -11.85
CA GLU A 231 18.14 5.70 -12.90
C GLU A 231 17.77 4.49 -13.77
N GLN A 232 17.34 3.38 -13.15
CA GLN A 232 16.91 2.19 -13.91
C GLN A 232 15.65 2.47 -14.74
N VAL A 233 14.66 3.16 -14.15
CA VAL A 233 13.44 3.55 -14.86
C VAL A 233 13.77 4.48 -16.04
N MET A 234 14.66 5.46 -15.85
CA MET A 234 15.10 6.36 -16.90
C MET A 234 15.80 5.63 -18.06
N LYS A 235 16.66 4.65 -17.78
CA LYS A 235 17.29 3.80 -18.80
C LYS A 235 16.26 3.08 -19.67
N HIS A 236 15.24 2.48 -19.03
CA HIS A 236 14.17 1.78 -19.77
C HIS A 236 13.26 2.74 -20.53
N LEU A 237 12.94 3.91 -19.97
CA LEU A 237 12.16 4.93 -20.65
C LEU A 237 12.89 5.46 -21.89
N ALA A 238 14.18 5.79 -21.79
CA ALA A 238 14.99 6.23 -22.93
C ALA A 238 15.09 5.14 -24.00
N ARG A 239 15.19 3.86 -23.62
CA ARG A 239 15.17 2.73 -24.56
C ARG A 239 13.84 2.60 -25.30
N LEU A 240 12.71 2.71 -24.59
CA LEU A 240 11.37 2.61 -25.20
C LEU A 240 11.01 3.84 -26.04
N TRP A 241 11.50 5.01 -25.64
CA TRP A 241 11.27 6.26 -26.34
C TRP A 241 12.15 6.39 -27.59
N GLY A 242 13.41 6.00 -27.48
CA GLY A 242 14.38 5.99 -28.57
C GLY A 242 15.13 7.31 -28.79
N PHE A 243 14.85 8.33 -27.96
CA PHE A 243 15.49 9.65 -27.91
C PHE A 243 15.75 10.05 -26.45
N ARG A 244 16.42 11.18 -26.23
CA ARG A 244 16.70 11.71 -24.89
C ARG A 244 15.42 11.84 -24.05
N VAL A 245 15.50 11.40 -22.80
CA VAL A 245 14.45 11.61 -21.79
C VAL A 245 15.04 12.46 -20.67
N ARG A 246 14.35 13.54 -20.32
CA ARG A 246 14.66 14.43 -19.19
C ARG A 246 13.58 14.25 -18.13
N LEU A 247 13.97 14.00 -16.89
CA LEU A 247 13.08 13.97 -15.72
C LEU A 247 13.40 15.15 -14.82
N GLU A 248 12.48 16.10 -14.76
CA GLU A 248 12.54 17.27 -13.88
C GLU A 248 11.89 16.94 -12.55
N GLU A 249 12.57 17.23 -11.45
CA GLU A 249 11.94 17.23 -10.13
C GLU A 249 11.46 18.64 -9.83
N THR A 250 10.17 18.77 -9.51
CA THR A 250 9.57 20.05 -9.17
C THR A 250 9.04 20.06 -7.74
N GLU A 251 9.22 21.19 -7.08
CA GLU A 251 8.51 21.51 -5.84
C GLU A 251 7.00 21.72 -6.11
N PRO A 252 6.15 21.72 -5.07
CA PRO A 252 4.70 21.89 -5.24
C PRO A 252 4.27 23.18 -5.94
N ASP A 253 5.10 24.23 -5.90
CA ASP A 253 4.89 25.51 -6.59
C ASP A 253 5.24 25.46 -8.09
N GLY A 254 5.74 24.32 -8.58
CA GLY A 254 6.16 24.12 -9.96
C GLY A 254 7.61 24.51 -10.26
N THR A 255 8.36 25.01 -9.27
CA THR A 255 9.78 25.34 -9.42
C THR A 255 10.59 24.06 -9.63
N VAL A 256 11.40 24.01 -10.68
CA VAL A 256 12.30 22.89 -10.96
C VAL A 256 13.49 22.96 -10.01
N SER A 257 13.60 21.98 -9.11
CA SER A 257 14.69 21.92 -8.13
C SER A 257 15.87 21.07 -8.61
N SER A 258 15.63 20.05 -9.44
CA SER A 258 16.70 19.25 -10.05
C SER A 258 16.22 18.61 -11.35
N TYR A 259 17.14 18.04 -12.13
CA TYR A 259 16.79 17.23 -13.29
C TYR A 259 17.79 16.11 -13.54
N ARG A 260 17.32 15.05 -14.23
CA ARG A 260 18.12 13.93 -14.72
C ARG A 260 17.89 13.78 -16.21
N GLU A 261 18.94 13.46 -16.96
CA GLU A 261 18.84 13.18 -18.40
C GLU A 261 19.41 11.80 -18.70
N GLN A 262 18.76 11.10 -19.62
CA GLN A 262 19.21 9.80 -20.10
C GLN A 262 19.06 9.75 -21.61
N ASP A 263 20.17 9.51 -22.28
CA ASP A 263 20.21 9.23 -23.71
C ASP A 263 19.93 7.74 -23.98
N PRO A 264 19.33 7.39 -25.14
CA PRO A 264 19.08 6.00 -25.50
C PRO A 264 20.40 5.24 -25.69
N PRO A 265 20.44 3.92 -25.45
CA PRO A 265 21.69 3.14 -25.47
C PRO A 265 22.47 3.12 -26.79
N ASN A 266 21.84 3.54 -27.90
CA ASN A 266 22.47 3.65 -29.23
C ASN A 266 22.36 5.09 -29.77
N ALA A 267 22.53 6.09 -28.91
CA ALA A 267 22.53 7.51 -29.27
C ALA A 267 23.77 7.90 -30.08
#